data_AF-A0A6P1ZTL7-F1
#
_entry.id   AF-A0A6P1ZTL7-F1
#
_cell.length_a   1.000
_cell.length_b   1.000
_cell.length_c   1.000
_cell.angle_alpha   90.00
_cell.angle_beta   90.00
_cell.angle_gamma   90.00
#
_symmetry.space_group_name_H-M   'P 1'
#
loop_
_entity.id
_entity.type
_entity.pdbx_description
1 polymer ?
#
loop_
_entity_poly.entity_id
_entity_poly.type
_entity_poly.pdbx_seq_one_letter_code
_entity_poly.pdbx_strand_id
1 'polypeptide(L)' 'MSVSAIDISRSLSGIDFPTNKEGLVNHARDKKANKEVIDTLQQMPEREYGNMADVEHAFGEVR' A
#
# COMPACT_ATOMS: atom_id res chain seq x y z
N MET A 1 -10.00 -14.39 -4.48
CA MET A 1 -8.82 -14.56 -3.61
C MET A 1 -8.56 -13.21 -3.00
N SER A 2 -8.75 -13.07 -1.70
CA SER A 2 -8.86 -11.77 -1.06
C SER A 2 -7.46 -11.27 -0.67
N VAL A 3 -6.98 -10.20 -1.31
CA VAL A 3 -5.69 -9.56 -0.98
C VAL A 3 -5.59 -9.30 0.53
N SER A 4 -4.55 -9.78 1.20
CA SER A 4 -4.37 -9.64 2.65
C SER A 4 -3.29 -8.61 3.02
N ALA A 5 -3.26 -8.16 4.27
CA ALA A 5 -2.20 -7.27 4.79
C ALA A 5 -0.78 -7.81 4.49
N ILE A 6 -0.62 -9.14 4.49
CA ILE A 6 0.63 -9.84 4.18
C ILE A 6 1.04 -9.64 2.71
N ASP A 7 0.09 -9.62 1.78
CA ASP A 7 0.37 -9.41 0.36
C ASP A 7 0.87 -7.99 0.10
N ILE A 8 0.34 -7.00 0.84
CA ILE A 8 0.74 -5.60 0.75
C ILE A 8 2.11 -5.39 1.38
N SER A 9 2.33 -5.87 2.60
CA SER A 9 3.63 -5.73 3.26
C SER A 9 4.73 -6.39 2.45
N ARG A 10 4.46 -7.53 1.80
CA ARG A 10 5.39 -8.15 0.83
C ARG A 10 5.60 -7.28 -0.41
N SER A 11 4.53 -6.72 -0.97
CA SER A 11 4.61 -5.87 -2.17
C SER A 11 5.34 -4.55 -1.92
N LEU A 12 5.19 -3.98 -0.73
CA LEU A 12 5.80 -2.73 -0.29
C LEU A 12 7.08 -2.95 0.52
N SER A 13 7.57 -4.19 0.60
CA SER A 13 8.82 -4.50 1.29
C SER A 13 10.00 -3.80 0.61
N GLY A 14 10.70 -2.97 1.38
CA GLY A 14 11.85 -2.20 0.92
C GLY A 14 11.49 -0.82 0.35
N ILE A 15 10.29 -0.30 0.65
CA ILE A 15 9.97 1.10 0.41
C ILE A 15 10.67 2.00 1.44
N ASP A 16 11.23 3.11 0.98
CA ASP A 16 11.76 4.15 1.86
C ASP A 16 10.60 5.02 2.38
N PHE A 17 10.55 5.18 3.69
CA PHE A 17 9.61 6.06 4.37
C PHE A 17 10.32 7.36 4.79
N PRO A 18 9.62 8.52 4.85
CA PRO A 18 8.18 8.69 4.60
C PRO A 18 7.83 8.67 3.10
N THR A 19 6.62 8.24 2.79
CA THR A 19 6.10 8.19 1.41
C THR A 19 4.64 8.63 1.38
N ASN A 20 4.18 9.14 0.24
CA ASN A 20 2.79 9.53 0.05
C ASN A 20 1.98 8.42 -0.63
N LYS A 21 0.66 8.60 -0.71
CA LYS A 21 -0.27 7.68 -1.41
C LYS A 21 0.24 7.31 -2.81
N GLU A 22 0.67 8.29 -3.60
CA GLU A 22 1.17 8.05 -4.96
C GLU A 22 2.46 7.22 -4.98
N GLY A 23 3.38 7.47 -4.04
CA GLY A 23 4.61 6.72 -3.87
C GLY A 23 4.34 5.25 -3.53
N LEU A 24 3.34 4.99 -2.67
CA LEU A 24 2.88 3.62 -2.38
C LEU A 24 2.32 2.94 -3.64
N VAL A 25 1.47 3.64 -4.38
CA VAL A 25 0.86 3.12 -5.62
C VAL A 25 1.93 2.81 -6.68
N ASN A 26 2.89 3.72 -6.86
CA ASN A 26 3.99 3.54 -7.81
C ASN A 26 4.90 2.38 -7.39
N HIS A 27 5.31 2.33 -6.13
CA HIS A 27 6.16 1.24 -5.63
C HIS A 27 5.44 -0.13 -5.75
N ALA A 28 4.16 -0.18 -5.41
CA ALA A 28 3.34 -1.38 -5.58
C ALA A 28 3.25 -1.80 -7.06
N ARG A 29 3.07 -0.84 -7.99
CA ARG A 29 3.08 -1.10 -9.44
C ARG A 29 4.41 -1.65 -9.92
N ASP A 30 5.53 -1.06 -9.50
CA ASP A 30 6.88 -1.52 -9.85
C ASP A 30 7.14 -2.95 -9.36
N LYS A 31 6.64 -3.28 -8.17
CA LYS A 31 6.72 -4.62 -7.58
C LYS A 31 5.73 -5.62 -8.17
N LYS A 32 4.96 -5.22 -9.20
CA LYS A 32 3.89 -6.03 -9.82
C LYS A 32 2.86 -6.51 -8.81
N ALA A 33 2.50 -5.66 -7.85
CA ALA A 33 1.45 -5.93 -6.89
C ALA A 33 0.12 -6.22 -7.60
N ASN A 34 -0.76 -6.93 -6.90
CA ASN A 34 -2.09 -7.25 -7.43
C ASN A 34 -2.85 -5.95 -7.74
N LYS A 35 -3.65 -5.98 -8.80
CA LYS A 35 -4.51 -4.86 -9.22
C LYS A 35 -5.44 -4.41 -8.08
N GLU A 36 -5.97 -5.36 -7.31
CA GLU A 36 -6.76 -5.07 -6.10
C GLU A 36 -5.95 -4.26 -5.06
N VAL A 37 -4.67 -4.61 -4.83
CA VAL A 37 -3.78 -3.84 -3.92
C VAL A 37 -3.67 -2.40 -4.42
N ILE A 38 -3.37 -2.23 -5.71
CA ILE A 38 -3.19 -0.91 -6.32
C ILE A 38 -4.46 -0.07 -6.23
N ASP A 39 -5.62 -0.68 -6.50
CA ASP A 39 -6.92 0.00 -6.45
C ASP A 39 -7.26 0.47 -5.02
N THR A 40 -7.06 -0.40 -4.02
CA THR A 40 -7.24 -0.02 -2.61
C THR A 40 -6.25 1.06 -2.17
N LEU A 41 -4.97 0.97 -2.57
CA LEU A 41 -3.99 2.03 -2.32
C LEU A 41 -4.40 3.38 -2.96
N GLN A 42 -5.08 3.36 -4.11
CA GLN A 42 -5.62 4.57 -4.73
C GLN A 42 -6.85 5.13 -4.00
N GLN A 43 -7.64 4.26 -3.37
CA GLN A 43 -8.79 4.61 -2.54
C GLN A 43 -8.40 5.13 -1.14
N MET A 44 -7.17 4.85 -0.69
CA MET A 44 -6.66 5.31 0.59
C MET A 44 -6.57 6.84 0.69
N PRO A 45 -6.71 7.40 1.90
CA PRO A 45 -6.62 8.84 2.11
C PRO A 45 -5.26 9.38 1.70
N GLU A 46 -5.26 10.56 1.11
CA GLU A 46 -4.05 11.21 0.64
C GLU A 46 -3.29 11.83 1.83
N ARG A 47 -2.47 11.01 2.48
CA ARG A 47 -1.64 11.38 3.63
C ARG A 47 -0.21 10.88 3.45
N GLU A 48 0.67 11.41 4.29
CA GLU A 48 2.04 10.93 4.40
C GLU A 48 2.06 9.70 5.31
N TYR A 49 2.59 8.60 4.79
CA TYR A 49 2.75 7.34 5.50
C TYR A 49 4.19 7.26 5.98
N GLY A 50 4.39 7.17 7.29
CA GLY A 50 5.72 7.16 7.89
C GLY A 50 6.30 5.75 8.07
N ASN A 51 5.49 4.71 7.91
CA ASN A 51 5.89 3.33 8.15
C ASN A 51 4.89 2.35 7.52
N MET A 52 5.26 1.06 7.52
CA MET A 52 4.42 -0.02 6.99
C MET A 52 3.10 -0.17 7.76
N ALA A 53 3.12 0.01 9.08
CA ALA A 53 1.94 -0.16 9.91
C ALA A 53 0.84 0.85 9.57
N ASP A 54 1.18 2.11 9.25
CA ASP A 54 0.22 3.12 8.80
C ASP A 54 -0.46 2.74 7.48
N VAL A 55 0.29 2.08 6.59
CA VAL A 55 -0.22 1.60 5.30
C VAL A 55 -1.14 0.40 5.50
N GLU A 56 -0.72 -0.58 6.29
CA GLU A 56 -1.53 -1.75 6.63
C GLU A 56 -2.83 -1.35 7.34
N HIS A 57 -2.76 -0.38 8.25
CA HIS A 57 -3.92 0.13 8.96
C HIS A 57 -4.90 0.82 8.01
N ALA A 58 -4.42 1.75 7.18
CA ALA A 58 -5.27 2.42 6.20
C ALA A 58 -5.83 1.46 5.14
N PHE A 59 -5.07 0.44 4.74
CA PHE A 59 -5.59 -0.58 3.84
C PHE A 59 -6.72 -1.38 4.49
N GLY A 60 -6.59 -1.74 5.76
CA GLY A 60 -7.64 -2.40 6.54
C GLY A 60 -8.88 -1.53 6.76
N GLU A 61 -8.74 -0.20 6.76
CA GLU A 61 -9.87 0.74 6.88
C GLU A 61 -10.69 0.87 5.59
N VAL A 62 -10.08 0.67 4.42
CA VAL A 62 -10.75 0.81 3.11
C VAL A 62 -11.42 -0.49 2.65
N ARG A 63 -11.00 -1.63 3.20
CA ARG A 63 -11.42 -2.97 2.77
C ARG A 63 -12.64 -3.52 3.51
#